data_AF-X1VDS0-F1
#
_entry.id   AF-X1VDS0-F1
#
_cell.length_a   1.000
_cell.length_b   1.000
_cell.length_c   1.000
_cell.angle_alpha   90.00
_cell.angle_beta   90.00
_cell.angle_gamma   90.00
#
_symmetry.space_group_name_H-M   'P 1'
#
loop_
_entity.id
_entity.type
_entity.pdbx_description
1 polymer ?
#
loop_
_entity_poly.entity_id
_entity_poly.type
_entity_poly.pdbx_seq_one_letter_code
_entity_poly.pdbx_strand_id
1 'polypeptide(L)'
;MIAKGLDLPLVTLVGVVSADTSLNLPDFRAGERTFQLLSQVAGRAGRGILGGQVIIQTYSPEHYAIQTAAKHDYALFYEREIAYRRQLHNPPFTRLVCLVYSHTNDALCQREAERMKRLLIEERDSRGIADLGLIGPAPAFIHRLRG
;
A
#
# COMPACT_ATOMS: atom_id res chain seq x y z
N MET A 1 9.79 -2.14 7.04
CA MET A 1 10.76 -3.18 6.64
C MET A 1 11.54 -3.58 7.88
N ILE A 2 11.30 -4.77 8.43
CA ILE A 2 12.15 -5.29 9.52
C ILE A 2 13.51 -5.58 8.89
N ALA A 3 14.56 -4.98 9.44
CA ALA A 3 15.92 -4.96 8.87
C ALA A 3 16.32 -6.32 8.29
N LYS A 4 16.68 -6.34 7.00
CA LYS A 4 17.48 -7.43 6.42
C LYS A 4 18.70 -7.60 7.34
N GLY A 5 18.98 -8.82 7.80
CA GLY A 5 20.19 -9.13 8.57
C GLY A 5 20.00 -9.54 10.04
N LEU A 6 18.81 -9.43 10.62
CA LEU A 6 18.54 -10.00 11.95
C LEU A 6 18.07 -11.46 11.82
N ASP A 7 19.00 -12.40 11.81
CA ASP A 7 18.70 -13.83 11.88
C ASP A 7 18.55 -14.27 13.33
N LEU A 8 17.42 -14.90 13.68
CA LEU A 8 17.10 -15.29 15.05
C LEU A 8 16.83 -16.80 15.06
N PRO A 9 17.87 -17.65 15.14
CA PRO A 9 17.76 -19.09 14.89
C PRO A 9 16.91 -19.86 15.91
N LEU A 10 16.63 -19.25 17.07
CA LEU A 10 15.80 -19.84 18.12
C LEU A 10 14.33 -19.39 18.07
N VAL A 11 13.95 -18.57 17.09
CA VAL A 11 12.55 -18.11 16.95
C VAL A 11 11.73 -19.19 16.27
N THR A 12 10.92 -19.88 17.07
CA THR A 12 10.00 -20.94 16.62
C THR A 12 8.54 -20.49 16.57
N LEU A 13 8.23 -19.29 17.08
CA LEU A 13 6.88 -18.71 17.03
C LEU A 13 6.96 -17.24 16.65
N VAL A 14 6.13 -16.82 15.70
CA VAL A 14 5.90 -15.41 15.41
C VAL A 14 4.42 -15.08 15.42
N GLY A 15 4.05 -14.08 16.21
CA GLY A 15 2.73 -13.46 16.16
C GLY A 15 2.77 -12.18 15.33
N VAL A 16 1.93 -12.11 14.29
CA VAL A 16 1.63 -10.85 13.61
C VAL A 16 0.33 -10.31 14.19
N VAL A 17 0.46 -9.23 14.96
CA VAL A 17 -0.68 -8.55 15.58
C VAL A 17 -1.22 -7.49 14.62
N SER A 18 -2.53 -7.52 14.37
CA SER A 18 -3.24 -6.54 13.54
C SER A 18 -2.68 -6.40 12.12
N ALA A 19 -2.77 -7.46 11.32
CA ALA A 19 -2.48 -7.38 9.88
C ALA A 19 -3.40 -6.36 9.15
N ASP A 20 -4.54 -6.04 9.75
CA ASP A 20 -5.49 -5.03 9.25
C ASP A 20 -4.88 -3.63 9.16
N THR A 21 -3.89 -3.31 9.99
CA THR A 21 -3.25 -1.99 10.01
C THR A 21 -2.61 -1.68 8.66
N SER A 22 -1.88 -2.64 8.07
CA SER A 22 -1.28 -2.45 6.74
C SER A 22 -2.29 -2.64 5.62
N LEU A 23 -3.27 -3.52 5.82
CA LEU A 23 -4.26 -3.88 4.82
C LEU A 23 -5.24 -2.75 4.52
N ASN A 24 -5.60 -1.96 5.53
CA ASN A 24 -6.59 -0.87 5.43
C ASN A 24 -5.96 0.50 5.19
N LEU A 25 -4.66 0.57 4.86
CA LEU A 25 -4.07 1.81 4.40
C LEU A 25 -4.72 2.24 3.08
N PRO A 26 -5.05 3.53 2.89
CA PRO A 26 -5.61 4.04 1.62
C PRO A 26 -4.51 4.18 0.56
N ASP A 27 -3.83 3.07 0.28
CA ASP A 27 -2.79 2.91 -0.72
C ASP A 27 -3.13 1.65 -1.52
N PHE A 28 -3.18 1.76 -2.85
CA PHE A 28 -3.47 0.61 -3.70
C PHE A 28 -2.48 -0.55 -3.52
N ARG A 29 -1.30 -0.28 -2.94
CA ARG A 29 -0.27 -1.28 -2.62
C ARG A 29 -0.46 -1.93 -1.24
N ALA A 30 -1.54 -1.63 -0.51
CA ALA A 30 -1.78 -2.16 0.83
C ALA A 30 -1.84 -3.70 0.86
N GLY A 31 -2.50 -4.32 -0.12
CA GLY A 31 -2.54 -5.78 -0.30
C GLY A 31 -1.16 -6.38 -0.49
N GLU A 32 -0.39 -5.86 -1.46
CA GLU A 32 0.99 -6.26 -1.73
C GLU A 32 1.90 -6.11 -0.51
N ARG A 33 1.88 -4.97 0.17
CA ARG A 33 2.71 -4.73 1.36
C ARG A 33 2.37 -5.70 2.48
N THR A 34 1.08 -5.94 2.71
CA THR A 34 0.61 -6.91 3.70
C THR A 34 1.12 -8.31 3.36
N PHE A 35 0.94 -8.75 2.11
CA PHE A 35 1.44 -10.06 1.66
C PHE A 35 2.96 -10.19 1.83
N GLN A 36 3.74 -9.18 1.43
CA GLN A 36 5.20 -9.18 1.54
C GLN A 36 5.66 -9.25 3.00
N LEU A 37 5.04 -8.46 3.89
CA LEU A 37 5.38 -8.46 5.31
C LEU A 37 5.06 -9.81 5.97
N LEU A 38 3.86 -10.34 5.74
CA LEU A 38 3.45 -11.63 6.28
C LEU A 38 4.35 -12.76 5.77
N SER A 39 4.62 -12.80 4.47
CA SER A 39 5.50 -13.81 3.85
C SER A 39 6.92 -13.72 4.39
N GLN A 40 7.45 -12.50 4.56
CA GLN A 40 8.78 -12.28 5.12
C GLN A 40 8.88 -12.77 6.56
N VAL A 41 7.89 -12.42 7.37
CA VAL A 41 7.84 -12.80 8.79
C VAL A 41 7.70 -14.31 8.93
N ALA A 42 6.81 -14.92 8.16
CA ALA A 42 6.62 -16.36 8.17
C ALA A 42 7.86 -17.13 7.71
N GLY A 43 8.55 -16.61 6.69
CA GLY A 43 9.83 -17.16 6.25
C GLY A 43 10.96 -17.06 7.26
N ARG A 44 10.88 -16.21 8.31
CA ARG A 44 11.91 -16.17 9.37
C ARG A 44 11.71 -17.28 10.39
N ALA A 45 10.47 -17.55 10.80
CA ALA A 45 10.17 -18.62 11.75
C ALA A 45 10.43 -20.02 11.17
N GLY A 46 10.13 -20.21 9.88
CA GLY A 46 10.15 -21.54 9.26
C GLY A 46 11.50 -22.05 8.75
N ARG A 47 12.59 -21.28 8.82
CA ARG A 47 13.90 -21.68 8.26
C ARG A 47 14.73 -22.60 9.18
N GLY A 48 14.40 -22.68 10.46
CA GLY A 48 15.11 -23.53 11.41
C GLY A 48 14.68 -25.00 11.31
N ILE A 49 15.59 -25.92 11.65
CA ILE A 49 15.33 -27.37 11.74
C ILE A 49 14.17 -27.69 12.71
N LEU A 50 13.96 -26.82 13.70
CA LEU A 50 12.90 -26.92 14.70
C LEU A 50 11.49 -26.61 14.14
N GLY A 51 11.40 -26.15 12.89
CA GLY A 51 10.16 -25.59 12.34
C GLY A 51 9.77 -24.27 13.01
N GLY A 52 8.72 -23.66 12.49
CA GLY A 52 8.20 -22.42 13.06
C GLY A 52 6.70 -22.30 12.86
N GLN A 53 6.02 -21.78 13.86
CA GLN A 53 4.60 -21.45 13.81
C GLN A 53 4.43 -19.94 13.61
N VAL A 54 3.44 -19.57 12.81
CA VAL A 54 3.08 -18.18 12.57
C VAL A 54 1.60 -18.01 12.87
N ILE A 55 1.29 -17.06 13.73
CA ILE A 55 -0.09 -16.72 14.08
C ILE A 55 -0.37 -15.33 13.54
N ILE A 56 -1.36 -15.20 12.67
CA ILE A 56 -1.77 -13.92 12.08
C ILE A 56 -3.10 -13.53 12.71
N GLN A 57 -3.11 -12.39 13.41
CA GLN A 57 -4.32 -11.78 13.91
C GLN A 57 -4.84 -10.77 12.89
N THR A 58 -6.06 -10.99 12.39
CA THR A 58 -6.75 -10.07 11.49
C THR A 58 -8.26 -10.13 11.68
N TYR A 59 -8.94 -9.01 11.46
CA TYR A 59 -10.39 -8.94 11.33
C TYR A 59 -10.89 -9.38 9.95
N SER A 60 -10.00 -9.49 8.95
CA SER A 60 -10.31 -9.83 7.57
C SER A 60 -9.64 -11.16 7.14
N PRO A 61 -9.91 -12.29 7.81
CA PRO A 61 -9.23 -13.55 7.52
C PRO A 61 -9.43 -14.02 6.08
N GLU A 62 -10.55 -13.68 5.44
CA GLU A 62 -10.85 -14.10 4.06
C GLU A 62 -10.25 -13.21 2.98
N HIS A 63 -9.55 -12.14 3.37
CA HIS A 63 -8.89 -11.29 2.40
C HIS A 63 -7.80 -12.09 1.65
N TYR A 64 -7.77 -11.98 0.32
CA TYR A 64 -6.90 -12.81 -0.51
C TYR A 64 -5.42 -12.69 -0.14
N ALA A 65 -4.94 -11.49 0.21
CA ALA A 65 -3.56 -11.27 0.65
C ALA A 65 -3.23 -12.01 1.96
N ILE A 66 -4.18 -12.18 2.87
CA ILE A 66 -4.00 -12.94 4.11
C ILE A 66 -3.95 -14.43 3.80
N GLN A 67 -4.95 -14.95 3.08
CA GLN A 67 -5.07 -16.36 2.74
C GLN A 67 -3.88 -16.88 1.94
N THR A 68 -3.42 -16.12 0.96
CA THR A 68 -2.26 -16.47 0.13
C THR A 68 -0.95 -16.34 0.89
N ALA A 69 -0.78 -15.33 1.75
CA ALA A 69 0.40 -15.21 2.59
C ALA A 69 0.52 -16.34 3.61
N ALA A 70 -0.58 -16.76 4.24
CA ALA A 70 -0.61 -17.88 5.18
C ALA A 70 -0.19 -19.22 4.52
N LYS A 71 -0.44 -19.36 3.22
CA LYS A 71 -0.07 -20.54 2.42
C LYS A 71 1.25 -20.40 1.67
N HIS A 72 1.92 -19.25 1.78
CA HIS A 72 3.09 -18.90 0.97
C HIS A 72 2.85 -18.99 -0.55
N ASP A 73 1.62 -18.78 -1.00
CA ASP A 73 1.22 -18.91 -2.40
C ASP A 73 1.34 -17.57 -3.14
N TYR A 74 2.56 -17.27 -3.58
CA TYR A 74 2.84 -16.06 -4.36
C TYR A 74 2.12 -16.04 -5.71
N ALA A 75 1.98 -17.19 -6.37
CA ALA A 75 1.39 -17.25 -7.71
C ALA A 75 -0.08 -16.82 -7.66
N LEU A 76 -0.87 -17.42 -6.75
CA LEU A 76 -2.27 -17.06 -6.58
C LEU A 76 -2.44 -15.62 -6.06
N PHE A 77 -1.54 -15.15 -5.19
CA PHE A 77 -1.52 -13.75 -4.78
C PHE A 77 -1.36 -12.83 -5.99
N TYR A 78 -0.35 -13.08 -6.81
CA TYR A 78 -0.03 -12.25 -7.97
C TYR A 78 -1.18 -12.21 -8.98
N GLU A 79 -1.78 -13.37 -9.28
CA GLU A 79 -2.91 -13.47 -10.20
C GLU A 79 -4.10 -12.60 -9.76
N ARG A 80 -4.44 -12.64 -8.45
CA ARG A 80 -5.52 -11.82 -7.90
C ARG A 80 -5.16 -10.34 -7.88
N GLU A 81 -3.99 -10.01 -7.34
CA GLU A 81 -3.52 -8.63 -7.21
C GLU A 81 -3.44 -7.94 -8.57
N ILE A 82 -2.86 -8.59 -9.58
CA ILE A 82 -2.67 -7.99 -10.90
C ILE A 82 -4.01 -7.79 -11.63
N ALA A 83 -4.97 -8.69 -11.44
CA ALA A 83 -6.32 -8.54 -11.96
C ALA A 83 -7.03 -7.33 -11.34
N TYR A 84 -6.98 -7.17 -10.01
CA TYR A 84 -7.53 -6.01 -9.32
C TYR A 84 -6.89 -4.69 -9.80
N ARG A 85 -5.56 -4.66 -9.95
CA ARG A 85 -4.88 -3.46 -10.44
C ARG A 85 -5.27 -3.08 -11.86
N ARG A 86 -5.51 -4.08 -12.73
CA ARG A 86 -6.00 -3.83 -14.09
C ARG A 86 -7.39 -3.23 -14.08
N GLN A 87 -8.31 -3.82 -13.30
CA GLN A 87 -9.70 -3.34 -13.20
C GLN A 87 -9.81 -1.92 -12.66
N LEU A 88 -8.94 -1.55 -11.71
CA LEU A 88 -8.93 -0.25 -11.07
C LEU A 88 -7.98 0.77 -11.71
N HIS A 89 -7.39 0.44 -12.88
CA HIS A 89 -6.43 1.31 -13.56
C HIS A 89 -5.28 1.78 -12.66
N ASN A 90 -4.74 0.86 -11.84
CA ASN A 90 -3.59 1.09 -10.99
C ASN A 90 -2.29 0.63 -11.66
N PRO A 91 -1.11 1.13 -11.23
CA PRO A 91 0.18 0.65 -11.71
C PRO A 91 0.32 -0.88 -11.57
N PRO A 92 0.86 -1.60 -12.57
CA PRO A 92 1.65 -1.09 -13.68
C PRO A 92 0.85 -0.69 -14.94
N PHE A 93 -0.48 -0.77 -14.91
CA PHE A 93 -1.32 -0.50 -16.08
C PHE A 93 -1.49 1.00 -16.38
N THR A 94 -1.21 1.83 -15.38
CA THR A 94 -1.21 3.29 -15.49
C THR A 94 0.02 3.87 -14.79
N ARG A 95 0.29 5.16 -15.06
CA ARG A 95 1.28 5.95 -14.33
C ARG A 95 0.55 6.92 -13.42
N LEU A 96 0.90 6.91 -12.15
CA LEU A 96 0.36 7.82 -11.15
C LEU A 96 1.43 8.81 -10.71
N VAL A 97 1.04 10.08 -10.59
CA VAL A 97 1.84 11.14 -9.98
C VAL A 97 1.00 11.77 -8.88
N CYS A 98 1.58 11.90 -7.68
CA CYS A 98 0.94 12.57 -6.55
C CYS A 98 1.62 13.92 -6.34
N LEU A 99 0.85 14.99 -6.49
CA LEU A 99 1.30 16.35 -6.21
C LEU A 99 0.78 16.77 -4.83
N VAL A 100 1.69 17.10 -3.93
CA VAL A 100 1.37 17.48 -2.55
C VAL A 100 1.79 18.92 -2.34
N TYR A 101 0.84 19.74 -1.90
CA TYR A 101 1.12 21.08 -1.38
C TYR A 101 0.99 21.04 0.14
N SER A 102 1.95 21.66 0.84
CA SER A 102 1.99 21.71 2.30
C SER A 102 2.22 23.14 2.76
N HIS A 103 1.39 23.61 3.69
CA HIS A 103 1.47 24.96 4.21
C HIS A 103 1.01 25.00 5.68
N THR A 104 1.51 25.95 6.47
CA THR A 104 1.16 26.08 7.90
C THR A 104 -0.27 26.58 8.12
N ASN A 105 -0.79 27.36 7.17
CA ASN A 105 -2.18 27.79 7.10
C ASN A 105 -2.96 26.88 6.14
N ASP A 106 -4.00 26.23 6.67
CA ASP A 106 -4.82 25.25 5.96
C ASP A 106 -5.64 25.86 4.80
N ALA A 107 -6.23 27.03 5.01
CA ALA A 107 -7.01 27.72 3.98
C ALA A 107 -6.13 28.16 2.79
N LEU A 108 -4.90 28.61 3.07
CA LEU A 108 -3.91 28.92 2.02
C LEU A 108 -3.49 27.63 1.30
N CYS A 109 -3.29 26.53 2.03
CA CYS A 109 -2.95 25.23 1.47
C CYS A 109 -3.99 24.76 0.45
N GLN A 110 -5.26 24.75 0.87
CA GLN A 110 -6.38 24.33 0.03
C GLN A 110 -6.50 25.21 -1.22
N ARG A 111 -6.42 26.54 -1.06
CA ARG A 111 -6.57 27.46 -2.19
C ARG A 111 -5.48 27.27 -3.25
N GLU A 112 -4.23 27.08 -2.84
CA GLU A 112 -3.15 26.84 -3.81
C GLU A 112 -3.25 25.44 -4.46
N ALA A 113 -3.73 24.42 -3.74
CA ALA A 113 -4.01 23.11 -4.33
C ALA A 113 -5.14 23.17 -5.38
N GLU A 114 -6.22 23.92 -5.10
CA GLU A 114 -7.31 24.16 -6.06
C GLU A 114 -6.83 24.97 -7.27
N ARG A 115 -5.96 25.96 -7.05
CA ARG A 115 -5.32 26.71 -8.14
C ARG A 115 -4.46 25.79 -9.01
N MET A 116 -3.65 24.92 -8.41
CA MET A 116 -2.83 23.96 -9.15
C MET A 116 -3.68 23.03 -10.01
N LYS A 117 -4.79 22.50 -9.48
CA LYS A 117 -5.74 21.70 -10.25
C LYS A 117 -6.26 22.45 -11.49
N ARG A 118 -6.67 23.71 -11.33
CA ARG A 118 -7.17 24.52 -12.46
C ARG A 118 -6.13 24.68 -13.56
N LEU A 119 -4.90 25.04 -13.19
CA LEU A 119 -3.79 25.19 -14.15
C LEU A 119 -3.49 23.88 -14.89
N LEU A 120 -3.52 22.74 -14.20
CA LEU A 120 -3.30 21.43 -14.83
C LEU A 120 -4.41 21.06 -15.81
N ILE A 121 -5.67 21.40 -15.51
CA ILE A 121 -6.80 21.18 -16.43
C ILE A 121 -6.65 22.07 -17.67
N GLU A 122 -6.35 23.35 -17.49
CA GLU A 122 -6.15 24.29 -18.59
C GLU A 122 -5.02 23.86 -19.52
N GLU A 123 -3.87 23.43 -18.98
CA GLU A 123 -2.74 22.91 -19.76
C GLU A 123 -3.05 21.57 -20.45
N ARG A 124 -3.81 20.69 -19.80
CA ARG A 124 -4.26 19.43 -20.41
C ARG A 124 -5.13 19.70 -21.62
N ASP A 125 -6.10 20.61 -21.47
CA ASP A 125 -7.11 20.91 -22.48
C ASP A 125 -6.48 21.68 -23.66
N SER A 126 -5.60 22.64 -23.37
CA SER A 126 -4.88 23.40 -24.42
C SER A 126 -3.96 22.53 -25.27
N ARG A 127 -3.40 21.45 -24.70
CA ARG A 127 -2.55 20.49 -25.39
C ARG A 127 -3.31 19.28 -25.96
N GLY A 128 -4.62 19.18 -25.71
CA GLY A 128 -5.45 18.06 -26.19
C GLY A 128 -5.07 16.70 -25.60
N ILE A 129 -4.61 16.64 -24.35
CA ILE A 129 -4.19 15.38 -23.71
C ILE A 129 -5.44 14.63 -23.20
N ALA A 130 -5.88 13.61 -23.94
CA ALA A 130 -7.10 12.86 -23.63
C ALA A 130 -6.97 11.89 -22.44
N ASP A 131 -5.79 11.27 -22.26
CA ASP A 131 -5.61 10.15 -21.32
C ASP A 131 -5.11 10.57 -19.91
N LEU A 132 -5.28 11.85 -19.54
CA LEU A 132 -4.87 12.38 -18.24
C LEU A 132 -6.05 12.52 -17.27
N GLY A 133 -6.17 11.56 -16.36
CA GLY A 133 -7.08 11.63 -15.21
C GLY A 133 -6.52 12.50 -14.09
N LEU A 134 -7.37 13.35 -13.49
CA LEU A 134 -7.02 14.19 -12.35
C LEU A 134 -7.97 13.92 -11.18
N ILE A 135 -7.42 13.50 -10.04
CA ILE A 135 -8.17 13.21 -8.80
C ILE A 135 -7.83 14.29 -7.76
N GLY A 136 -8.83 14.77 -7.03
CA GLY A 136 -8.67 15.79 -5.99
C GLY A 136 -8.93 17.23 -6.48
N PRO A 137 -8.32 18.26 -5.84
CA PRO A 137 -7.45 18.16 -4.67
C PRO A 137 -8.21 17.57 -3.48
N ALA A 138 -7.51 16.83 -2.63
CA ALA A 138 -8.05 16.27 -1.40
C ALA A 138 -6.98 16.42 -0.30
N PRO A 139 -7.37 16.51 0.97
CA PRO A 139 -6.41 16.51 2.05
C PRO A 139 -5.54 15.23 2.01
N ALA A 140 -4.25 15.38 2.31
CA ALA A 140 -3.36 14.23 2.41
C ALA A 140 -3.81 13.31 3.56
N PHE A 141 -3.61 12.00 3.41
CA PHE A 141 -3.93 11.01 4.45
C PHE A 141 -3.29 11.39 5.81
N ILE A 142 -2.05 11.89 5.77
CA ILE A 142 -1.43 12.58 6.90
C ILE A 142 -1.64 14.08 6.72
N HIS A 143 -2.70 14.61 7.33
CA HIS A 143 -3.12 16.01 7.14
C HIS A 143 -2.16 17.02 7.76
N ARG A 144 -1.54 16.70 8.90
CA ARG A 144 -0.64 17.61 9.63
C ARG A 144 0.63 16.86 10.00
N LEU A 145 1.76 17.29 9.46
CA LEU A 145 3.06 16.67 9.71
C LEU A 145 3.70 17.21 11.00
N ARG A 146 3.57 18.52 11.26
CA ARG A 146 4.05 19.22 12.45
C ARG A 146 3.09 20.36 12.77
N GLY A 147 2.88 20.60 14.07
CA GLY A 147 2.04 21.68 14.61
C GLY A 147 2.71 23.04 14.48
#